data_AF-A0A7K2M6N0-F1
#
_entry.id   AF-A0A7K2M6N0-F1
#
_cell.length_a   1.000
_cell.length_b   1.000
_cell.length_c   1.000
_cell.angle_alpha   90.00
_cell.angle_beta   90.00
_cell.angle_gamma   90.00
#
_symmetry.space_group_name_H-M   'P 1'
#
loop_
_entity.id
_entity.type
_entity.pdbx_description
1 polymer ?
#
loop_
_entity_poly.entity_id
_entity_poly.type
_entity_poly.pdbx_seq_one_letter_code
_entity_poly.pdbx_strand_id
1 'polypeptide(L)'
;MHVHHGARRTDPARVTLLTEGTYPHSHGGVSVWCDQLVQGMPDLEFDVLAVTGTGREPVVWDLPAHVTRVLSVPMWGAPPEGRPPRGRARNRLTAAYERFLTALLDPCAED
;
A
#
# COMPACT_ATOMS: atom_id res chain seq x y z
N MET A 1 -19.57 20.74 5.77
CA MET A 1 -18.24 20.88 6.39
C MET A 1 -17.22 20.96 5.25
N HIS A 2 -16.96 22.16 4.74
CA HIS A 2 -16.08 22.35 3.58
C HIS A 2 -14.67 22.64 4.09
N VAL A 3 -13.77 21.69 3.87
CA VAL A 3 -12.35 21.90 4.15
C VAL A 3 -11.76 22.64 2.96
N HIS A 4 -11.48 23.93 3.12
CA HIS A 4 -10.73 24.69 2.13
C HIS A 4 -9.29 24.16 2.09
N HIS A 5 -8.94 23.41 1.05
CA HIS A 5 -7.54 23.15 0.72
C HIS A 5 -6.94 24.44 0.13
N GLY A 6 -6.16 25.15 0.93
CA GLY A 6 -5.25 26.19 0.44
C GLY A 6 -4.41 25.64 -0.71
N ALA A 7 -4.22 26.47 -1.74
CA ALA A 7 -3.62 26.15 -3.04
C ALA A 7 -2.49 25.11 -2.92
N ARG A 8 -2.80 23.87 -3.30
CA ARG A 8 -1.84 22.77 -3.40
C ARG A 8 -1.46 22.60 -4.87
N ARG A 9 -0.16 22.30 -5.07
CA ARG A 9 0.51 21.93 -6.33
C ARG A 9 -0.43 21.43 -7.43
N THR A 10 -0.16 21.88 -8.67
CA THR A 10 -0.82 21.48 -9.93
C THR A 10 -0.59 20.01 -10.34
N ASP A 11 -0.08 19.16 -9.44
CA ASP A 11 -0.05 17.72 -9.67
C ASP A 11 -1.33 17.10 -9.11
N PRO A 12 -1.93 16.13 -9.80
CA PRO A 12 -3.02 15.34 -9.24
C PRO A 12 -2.60 14.73 -7.90
N ALA A 13 -3.52 14.71 -6.93
CA ALA A 13 -3.26 14.10 -5.63
C ALA A 13 -3.07 12.59 -5.81
N ARG A 14 -2.05 12.02 -5.15
CA ARG A 14 -1.71 10.61 -5.24
C ARG A 14 -2.19 9.83 -4.02
N VAL A 15 -2.82 8.69 -4.26
CA VAL A 15 -3.33 7.76 -3.24
C VAL A 15 -2.61 6.43 -3.38
N THR A 16 -2.22 5.82 -2.26
CA THR A 16 -1.73 4.44 -2.25
C THR A 16 -2.80 3.54 -1.66
N LEU A 17 -3.28 2.58 -2.45
CA LEU A 17 -4.20 1.54 -2.04
C LEU A 17 -3.40 0.31 -1.62
N LEU A 18 -3.43 -0.03 -0.33
CA LEU A 18 -2.78 -1.22 0.22
C LEU A 18 -3.82 -2.35 0.33
N THR A 19 -3.54 -3.49 -0.31
CA THR A 19 -4.44 -4.63 -0.37
C THR A 19 -3.70 -5.90 0.04
N GLU A 20 -4.42 -6.87 0.61
CA GLU A 20 -3.89 -8.21 0.89
C GLU A 20 -4.80 -9.24 0.21
N GLY A 21 -4.22 -10.14 -0.59
CA GLY A 21 -4.94 -11.25 -1.24
C GLY A 21 -6.13 -10.85 -2.11
N THR A 22 -6.20 -9.59 -2.55
CA THR A 22 -7.37 -8.99 -3.22
C THR A 22 -6.94 -8.22 -4.47
N TYR A 23 -7.36 -6.97 -4.65
CA TYR A 23 -7.11 -6.19 -5.87
C TYR A 23 -5.59 -5.95 -6.06
N PRO A 24 -5.04 -6.11 -7.27
CA PRO A 24 -5.70 -6.43 -8.53
C PRO A 24 -5.48 -7.90 -8.94
N HIS A 25 -5.23 -8.80 -7.97
CA HIS A 25 -4.79 -10.17 -8.21
C HIS A 25 -5.87 -11.24 -8.01
N SER A 26 -7.01 -10.87 -7.43
CA SER A 26 -8.11 -11.80 -7.16
C SER A 26 -9.45 -11.15 -7.37
N HIS A 27 -10.45 -11.96 -7.74
CA HIS A 27 -11.84 -11.55 -7.83
C HIS A 27 -12.52 -11.73 -6.47
N GLY A 28 -13.39 -10.80 -6.10
CA GLY A 28 -14.11 -10.82 -4.83
C GLY A 28 -14.70 -9.46 -4.50
N GLY A 29 -15.56 -9.39 -3.47
CA GLY A 29 -16.27 -8.16 -3.13
C GLY A 29 -15.35 -6.97 -2.83
N VAL A 30 -14.26 -7.20 -2.09
CA VAL A 30 -13.26 -6.15 -1.81
C VAL A 30 -12.58 -5.69 -3.09
N SER A 31 -12.19 -6.61 -3.98
CA SER A 31 -11.55 -6.24 -5.25
C SER A 31 -12.49 -5.47 -6.17
N VAL A 32 -13.76 -5.86 -6.24
CA VAL A 32 -14.79 -5.14 -6.99
C VAL A 32 -14.95 -3.72 -6.45
N TRP A 33 -15.02 -3.56 -5.13
CA TRP A 33 -15.12 -2.25 -4.50
C TRP A 33 -13.88 -1.38 -4.76
N CYS A 34 -12.69 -1.97 -4.66
CA CYS A 34 -11.44 -1.29 -5.00
C CYS A 34 -11.42 -0.82 -6.45
N ASP A 35 -11.83 -1.68 -7.39
CA ASP A 35 -11.91 -1.32 -8.81
C ASP A 35 -12.90 -0.17 -9.05
N GLN A 36 -14.10 -0.25 -8.46
CA GLN A 36 -15.10 0.82 -8.52
C GLN A 36 -14.60 2.14 -7.95
N LEU A 37 -13.86 2.10 -6.83
CA LEU A 37 -13.27 3.28 -6.20
C LEU A 37 -12.25 3.94 -7.13
N VAL A 38 -11.33 3.14 -7.68
CA VAL A 38 -10.29 3.62 -8.59
C VAL A 38 -10.92 4.18 -9.87
N GLN A 39 -11.82 3.44 -10.52
CA GLN A 39 -12.52 3.88 -11.74
C GLN A 39 -13.33 5.16 -11.51
N GLY A 40 -13.93 5.32 -10.33
CA GLY A 40 -14.76 6.47 -9.96
C GLY A 40 -13.99 7.76 -9.64
N MET A 41 -12.66 7.73 -9.59
CA MET A 41 -11.82 8.87 -9.20
C MET A 41 -10.69 9.15 -10.21
N PRO A 42 -11.01 9.50 -11.47
CA PRO A 42 -10.00 9.70 -12.53
C PRO A 42 -9.09 10.92 -12.32
N ASP A 43 -9.48 11.85 -11.44
CA ASP A 43 -8.69 13.05 -11.11
C ASP A 43 -7.56 12.76 -10.09
N LEU A 44 -7.51 11.54 -9.55
CA LEU A 44 -6.49 11.08 -8.60
C LEU A 44 -5.56 10.06 -9.26
N GLU A 45 -4.29 10.08 -8.88
CA GLU A 45 -3.37 9.00 -9.24
C GLU A 45 -3.39 7.91 -8.17
N PHE A 46 -3.38 6.65 -8.60
CA PHE A 46 -3.33 5.50 -7.70
C PHE A 46 -2.03 4.71 -7.85
N ASP A 47 -1.43 4.38 -6.71
CA ASP A 47 -0.46 3.31 -6.55
C ASP A 47 -1.15 2.14 -5.85
N VAL A 48 -1.05 0.93 -6.39
CA VAL A 48 -1.56 -0.28 -5.73
C VAL A 48 -0.40 -1.06 -5.13
N LEU A 49 -0.41 -1.22 -3.81
CA LEU A 49 0.53 -2.06 -3.08
C LEU A 49 -0.18 -3.33 -2.65
N ALA A 50 -0.02 -4.40 -3.42
CA ALA A 50 -0.71 -5.66 -3.20
C ALA A 50 0.20 -6.65 -2.46
N VAL A 51 -0.14 -6.93 -1.20
CA VAL A 51 0.45 -8.03 -0.44
C VAL A 51 -0.13 -9.34 -0.98
N THR A 52 0.77 -10.19 -1.47
CA THR A 52 0.46 -11.43 -2.19
C THR A 52 1.10 -12.62 -1.49
N GLY A 53 0.66 -13.84 -1.84
CA GLY A 53 1.29 -15.04 -1.31
C GLY A 53 2.71 -15.18 -1.85
N THR A 54 2.87 -15.16 -3.18
CA THR A 54 4.14 -15.49 -3.84
C THR A 54 4.70 -14.41 -4.76
N GLY A 55 3.95 -13.34 -5.02
CA GLY A 55 4.32 -12.27 -5.94
C GLY A 55 4.22 -12.66 -7.42
N ARG A 56 3.63 -13.83 -7.72
CA ARG A 56 3.45 -14.37 -9.08
C ARG A 56 2.00 -14.33 -9.54
N GLU A 57 1.12 -13.89 -8.66
CA GLU A 57 -0.30 -13.74 -8.93
C GLU A 57 -0.47 -12.71 -10.07
N PRO A 58 -1.17 -13.07 -11.17
CA PRO A 58 -1.33 -12.16 -12.29
C PRO A 58 -2.23 -10.98 -11.90
N VAL A 59 -2.09 -9.85 -12.60
CA VAL A 59 -3.11 -8.82 -12.60
C VAL A 59 -4.29 -9.34 -13.42
N VAL A 60 -5.49 -9.41 -12.83
CA VAL A 60 -6.69 -9.96 -13.47
C VAL A 60 -7.75 -8.91 -13.80
N TRP A 61 -7.44 -7.63 -13.54
CA TRP A 61 -8.31 -6.48 -13.79
C TRP A 61 -7.70 -5.56 -14.86
N ASP A 62 -8.55 -4.94 -15.66
CA ASP A 62 -8.15 -3.88 -16.58
C ASP A 62 -7.98 -2.56 -15.80
N LEU A 63 -6.74 -2.24 -15.48
CA LEU A 63 -6.42 -1.06 -14.67
C LEU A 63 -6.49 0.22 -15.52
N PRO A 64 -7.18 1.27 -15.05
CA PRO A 64 -7.25 2.51 -15.79
C PRO A 64 -5.91 3.26 -15.77
N ALA A 65 -5.70 4.17 -16.72
CA ALA A 65 -4.41 4.82 -16.95
C ALA A 65 -3.89 5.66 -15.75
N HIS A 66 -4.78 6.10 -14.86
CA HIS A 66 -4.43 6.82 -13.63
C HIS A 66 -3.99 5.89 -12.49
N VAL A 67 -3.97 4.57 -12.69
CA VAL A 67 -3.19 3.64 -11.86
C VAL A 67 -1.75 3.63 -12.36
N THR A 68 -0.89 4.42 -11.71
CA THR A 68 0.47 4.67 -12.19
C THR A 68 1.44 3.56 -11.83
N ARG A 69 1.12 2.74 -10.81
CA ARG A 69 1.98 1.64 -10.36
C ARG A 69 1.19 0.53 -9.67
N VAL A 70 1.58 -0.71 -9.95
CA VAL A 70 1.22 -1.88 -9.15
C VAL A 70 2.49 -2.51 -8.62
N LEU A 71 2.59 -2.67 -7.31
CA LEU A 71 3.70 -3.34 -6.65
C LEU A 71 3.17 -4.53 -5.86
N SER A 72 3.52 -5.74 -6.32
CA SER A 72 3.24 -6.98 -5.61
C SER A 72 4.33 -7.23 -4.56
N VAL A 73 3.91 -7.37 -3.30
CA VAL A 73 4.78 -7.66 -2.16
C VAL A 73 4.55 -9.13 -1.75
N PRO A 74 5.46 -10.06 -2.07
CA PRO A 74 5.30 -11.46 -1.70
C PRO A 74 5.52 -11.65 -0.19
N MET A 75 4.63 -12.38 0.47
CA MET A 75 4.83 -12.82 1.86
C MET A 75 5.77 -14.02 1.94
N TRP A 76 5.73 -14.88 0.91
CA TRP A 76 6.49 -16.13 0.86
C TRP A 76 7.40 -16.16 -0.36
N GLY A 77 8.57 -16.78 -0.19
CA GLY A 77 9.54 -16.98 -1.26
C GLY A 77 10.92 -16.49 -0.91
N ALA A 78 11.75 -16.31 -1.94
CA ALA A 78 13.07 -15.73 -1.76
C ALA A 78 12.94 -14.26 -1.33
N PRO A 79 13.82 -13.78 -0.45
CA PRO A 79 13.87 -12.36 -0.12
C PRO A 79 14.09 -11.53 -1.39
N PRO A 80 13.55 -10.31 -1.45
CA PRO A 80 13.76 -9.43 -2.59
C PRO A 80 15.26 -9.16 -2.78
N GLU A 81 15.65 -8.93 -4.03
CA GLU A 81 17.02 -8.54 -4.35
C GLU A 81 17.38 -7.22 -3.66
N GLY A 82 18.63 -7.12 -3.21
CA GLY A 82 19.14 -5.91 -2.57
C GLY A 82 19.96 -6.21 -1.32
N ARG A 83 20.28 -5.14 -0.59
CA ARG A 83 21.05 -5.22 0.65
C ARG A 83 20.14 -4.83 1.82
N PRO A 84 20.19 -5.56 2.95
CA PRO A 84 19.43 -5.17 4.13
C PRO A 84 19.86 -3.76 4.59
N PRO A 85 18.96 -3.00 5.24
CA PRO A 85 19.29 -1.67 5.74
C PRO A 85 20.46 -1.73 6.73
N ARG A 86 21.33 -0.73 6.70
CA ARG A 86 22.52 -0.61 7.56
C ARG A 86 22.58 0.74 8.26
N GLY A 87 23.39 0.84 9.31
CA GLY A 87 23.63 2.08 10.06
C GLY A 87 22.33 2.73 10.54
N ARG A 88 22.15 4.03 10.25
CA ARG A 88 20.97 4.81 10.67
C ARG A 88 19.65 4.22 10.18
N ALA A 89 19.60 3.69 8.95
CA ALA A 89 18.38 3.13 8.39
C ALA A 89 17.95 1.86 9.14
N ARG A 90 18.90 1.00 9.49
CA ARG A 90 18.65 -0.18 10.34
C ARG A 90 18.11 0.24 11.70
N ASN A 91 18.78 1.20 12.35
CA ASN A 91 18.36 1.65 13.68
C ASN A 91 16.95 2.25 13.67
N ARG A 92 16.60 3.01 12.63
CA ARG A 92 15.24 3.55 12.46
C ARG A 92 14.20 2.44 12.30
N LEU A 93 14.50 1.42 11.48
CA LEU A 93 13.61 0.27 11.30
C LEU A 93 13.43 -0.50 12.61
N THR A 94 14.53 -0.82 13.30
CA THR A 94 14.48 -1.53 14.59
C THR A 94 13.67 -0.77 15.62
N ALA A 95 13.90 0.54 15.77
CA ALA A 95 13.13 1.36 16.72
C ALA A 95 11.64 1.45 16.37
N ALA A 96 11.29 1.52 15.08
CA ALA A 96 9.89 1.51 14.67
C ALA A 96 9.23 0.13 14.90
N TYR A 97 9.96 -0.94 14.61
CA TYR A 97 9.49 -2.31 14.82
C TYR A 97 9.29 -2.64 16.30
N GLU A 98 10.22 -2.21 17.16
CA GLU A 98 10.09 -2.34 18.61
C GLU A 98 8.84 -1.63 19.12
N ARG A 99 8.64 -0.35 18.75
CA ARG A 99 7.41 0.38 19.13
C ARG A 99 6.14 -0.34 18.68
N PHE A 100 6.12 -0.86 17.46
CA PHE A 100 4.98 -1.62 16.95
C PHE A 100 4.73 -2.89 17.77
N LEU A 101 5.77 -3.68 18.04
CA LEU A 101 5.64 -4.90 18.83
C LEU A 101 5.18 -4.59 20.26
N THR A 102 5.73 -3.55 20.89
CA THR A 102 5.32 -3.16 22.24
C THR A 102 3.86 -2.71 22.27
N ALA A 103 3.40 -1.94 21.28
CA ALA A 103 2.00 -1.54 21.18
C ALA A 103 1.03 -2.72 21.01
N LEU A 104 1.48 -3.83 20.43
CA LEU A 104 0.68 -5.07 20.35
C LEU A 104 0.62 -5.85 21.66
N LEU A 105 1.66 -5.75 22.49
CA LEU A 105 1.81 -6.53 23.72
C LEU A 105 1.27 -5.80 24.96
N ASP A 106 1.29 -4.47 24.94
CA ASP A 106 0.75 -3.64 26.03
C ASP A 106 -0.09 -2.48 25.45
N PRO A 107 -1.41 -2.71 25.24
CA PRO A 107 -2.32 -1.68 24.74
C PRO A 107 -2.49 -0.49 25.69
N CYS A 108 -2.02 -0.59 26.93
CA CYS A 108 -2.14 0.45 27.97
C CYS A 108 -0.84 1.24 28.18
N ALA A 109 0.24 0.96 27.44
CA ALA A 109 1.51 1.67 27.54
C ALA A 109 1.56 3.01 26.78
N GLU A 110 0.42 3.52 26.32
CA GLU A 110 0.30 4.90 25.84
C GLU A 110 0.18 5.86 27.05
N ASP A 111 1.32 6.29 27.58
CA ASP A 111 1.44 7.51 28.41
C ASP A 111 1.93 8.70 27.56
#